data_AF-A0A7C1Z0V7-F1
#
_entry.id   AF-A0A7C1Z0V7-F1
#
_cell.length_a   1.000
_cell.length_b   1.000
_cell.length_c   1.000
_cell.angle_alpha   90.00
_cell.angle_beta   90.00
_cell.angle_gamma   90.00
#
_symmetry.space_group_name_H-M   'P 1'
#
loop_
_entity.id
_entity.type
_entity.pdbx_description
1 polymer ?
#
loop_
_entity_poly.entity_id
_entity_poly.type
_entity_poly.pdbx_seq_one_letter_code
_entity_poly.pdbx_strand_id
1 'polypeptide(L)'
;MIQNNWQELIKPTKLDVVAGTDPVRKATIVAEPLERGFGLTLGNALRRILLSSLQGAAVTSIQVDGVVHEFSSIPGVREDVTDIILNIKSLGLRMNSEGTKRITLTAKGAGEVTAGQIDTGHDIEVMNPDLVICTLD
;
A
#
# COMPACT_ATOMS: atom_id res chain seq x y z
N MET A 1 -21.45 -42.14 31.54
CA MET A 1 -20.87 -40.80 31.75
C MET A 1 -19.75 -40.62 30.74
N ILE A 2 -20.03 -40.02 29.58
CA ILE A 2 -18.98 -39.64 28.64
C ILE A 2 -18.44 -38.31 29.18
N GLN A 3 -17.30 -38.35 29.86
CA GLN A 3 -16.56 -37.14 30.20
C GLN A 3 -16.25 -36.43 28.88
N ASN A 4 -16.81 -35.23 28.70
CA ASN A 4 -16.40 -34.32 27.64
C ASN A 4 -14.92 -34.00 27.88
N ASN A 5 -14.04 -34.75 27.23
CA ASN A 5 -12.60 -34.53 27.23
C ASN A 5 -12.23 -33.38 26.27
N TRP A 6 -12.98 -32.29 26.33
CA TRP A 6 -12.64 -31.03 25.67
C TRP A 6 -12.01 -30.15 26.72
N GLN A 7 -10.69 -30.26 26.88
CA GLN A 7 -9.94 -29.20 27.51
C GLN A 7 -10.23 -27.91 26.74
N GLU A 8 -10.64 -26.86 27.45
CA GLU A 8 -10.83 -25.54 26.87
C GLU A 8 -9.52 -25.12 26.20
N LEU A 9 -9.56 -24.84 24.90
CA LEU A 9 -8.39 -24.36 24.16
C LEU A 9 -7.86 -23.08 24.82
N ILE A 10 -6.54 -23.00 25.04
CA ILE A 10 -5.89 -21.76 25.44
C ILE A 10 -6.14 -20.70 24.36
N LYS A 11 -6.81 -19.62 24.75
CA LYS A 11 -7.03 -18.45 23.91
C LYS A 11 -6.09 -17.32 24.35
N PRO A 12 -5.54 -16.54 23.41
CA PRO A 12 -4.76 -15.36 23.76
C PRO A 12 -5.67 -14.34 24.46
N THR A 13 -5.18 -13.74 25.55
CA THR A 13 -5.98 -12.82 26.39
C THR A 13 -6.04 -11.41 25.80
N LYS A 14 -4.88 -10.88 25.39
CA LYS A 14 -4.75 -9.56 24.77
C LYS A 14 -3.64 -9.59 23.74
N LEU A 15 -3.85 -8.91 22.62
CA LEU A 15 -2.80 -8.64 21.66
C LEU A 15 -1.94 -7.48 22.15
N ASP A 16 -0.64 -7.71 22.25
CA ASP A 16 0.32 -6.63 22.46
C ASP A 16 0.78 -6.09 21.10
N VAL A 17 0.73 -4.76 20.94
CA VAL A 17 1.03 -4.09 19.68
C VAL A 17 2.23 -3.19 19.90
N VAL A 18 3.38 -3.64 19.42
CA VAL A 18 4.65 -2.92 19.50
C VAL A 18 4.83 -2.14 18.21
N ALA A 19 4.93 -0.81 18.32
CA ALA A 19 5.20 0.05 17.19
C ALA A 19 6.60 -0.25 16.60
N GLY A 20 6.69 -0.29 15.27
CA GLY A 20 7.96 -0.44 14.57
C GLY A 20 8.74 0.87 14.47
N THR A 21 9.84 0.84 13.72
CA THR A 21 10.66 2.03 13.40
C THR A 21 9.89 3.10 12.65
N ASP A 22 8.89 2.69 11.87
CA ASP A 22 7.88 3.55 11.27
C ASP A 22 6.52 3.15 11.85
N PRO A 23 6.04 3.81 12.92
CA PRO A 23 4.82 3.44 13.59
C PRO A 23 3.56 3.49 12.71
N VAL A 24 3.60 4.23 11.60
CA VAL A 24 2.45 4.39 10.69
C VAL A 24 2.35 3.20 9.73
N ARG A 25 3.49 2.63 9.31
CA ARG A 25 3.55 1.56 8.29
C ARG A 25 4.02 0.20 8.82
N LYS A 26 4.58 0.15 10.03
CA LYS A 26 5.18 -1.06 10.60
C LYS A 26 4.78 -1.26 12.06
N ALA A 27 4.24 -2.43 12.35
CA ALA A 27 3.91 -2.86 13.70
C ALA A 27 4.27 -4.34 13.89
N THR A 28 4.52 -4.72 15.14
CA THR A 28 4.66 -6.11 15.58
C THR A 28 3.52 -6.42 16.54
N ILE A 29 2.70 -7.42 16.17
CA ILE A 29 1.57 -7.87 16.99
C ILE A 29 1.96 -9.19 17.65
N VAL A 30 1.95 -9.22 18.98
CA VAL A 30 2.27 -10.41 19.78
C VAL A 30 0.98 -10.98 20.35
N ALA A 31 0.74 -12.27 20.08
CA ALA A 31 -0.42 -13.00 20.54
C ALA A 31 0.03 -14.18 21.41
N GLU A 32 -0.20 -14.08 22.72
CA GLU A 32 0.12 -15.11 23.70
C GLU A 32 -0.91 -15.13 24.85
N PRO A 33 -1.06 -16.26 25.57
CA PRO A 33 -0.53 -17.59 25.26
C PRO A 33 -1.30 -18.29 24.12
N LEU A 34 -0.63 -19.23 23.45
CA LEU A 34 -1.22 -20.10 22.42
C LEU A 34 -0.91 -21.57 22.73
N GLU A 35 -1.81 -22.45 22.33
CA GLU A 35 -1.55 -23.90 22.33
C GLU A 35 -0.31 -24.26 21.52
N ARG A 36 0.38 -25.32 21.93
CA ARG A 36 1.56 -25.81 21.20
C ARG A 36 1.17 -26.12 19.75
N GLY A 37 1.89 -25.52 18.80
CA GLY A 37 1.64 -25.67 17.36
C GLY A 37 0.66 -24.66 16.76
N PHE A 38 -0.19 -24.01 17.56
CA PHE A 38 -1.16 -23.03 17.04
C PHE A 38 -0.49 -21.77 16.50
N GLY A 39 0.68 -21.39 17.02
CA GLY A 39 1.46 -20.28 16.47
C GLY A 39 1.80 -20.47 14.99
N LEU A 40 2.17 -21.69 14.56
CA LEU A 40 2.46 -21.99 13.16
C LEU A 40 1.17 -21.99 12.32
N THR A 41 0.11 -22.61 12.82
CA THR A 41 -1.19 -22.67 12.14
C THR A 41 -1.76 -21.28 11.88
N LEU A 42 -1.84 -20.44 12.91
CA LEU A 42 -2.34 -19.08 12.81
C LEU A 42 -1.39 -18.19 12.01
N GLY A 43 -0.08 -18.26 12.28
CA GLY A 43 0.92 -17.45 11.58
C GLY A 43 0.93 -17.69 10.07
N ASN A 44 0.86 -18.95 9.63
CA ASN A 44 0.79 -19.27 8.21
C ASN A 44 -0.52 -18.81 7.57
N ALA A 45 -1.65 -18.99 8.26
CA ALA A 45 -2.95 -18.55 7.77
C ALA A 45 -2.99 -17.03 7.61
N LEU A 46 -2.60 -16.29 8.65
CA LEU A 46 -2.56 -14.83 8.65
C LEU A 46 -1.59 -14.30 7.60
N ARG A 47 -0.38 -14.85 7.50
CA ARG A 47 0.60 -14.46 6.47
C ARG A 47 0.02 -14.58 5.06
N ARG A 48 -0.67 -15.69 4.74
CA ARG A 48 -1.28 -15.88 3.42
C ARG A 48 -2.35 -14.83 3.15
N ILE A 49 -3.28 -14.65 4.09
CA ILE A 49 -4.38 -13.68 3.95
C ILE A 49 -3.84 -12.26 3.77
N LEU A 50 -2.89 -11.85 4.62
CA LEU A 50 -2.30 -10.51 4.57
C LEU A 50 -1.52 -10.25 3.27
N LEU A 51 -0.90 -11.26 2.67
CA LEU A 51 -0.13 -11.10 1.43
C LEU A 51 -0.98 -11.22 0.16
N SER A 52 -2.12 -11.90 0.18
CA SER A 52 -2.87 -12.21 -1.06
C SER A 52 -4.28 -11.63 -1.14
N SER A 53 -4.88 -11.20 -0.03
CA SER A 53 -6.34 -10.97 0.02
C SER A 53 -6.73 -9.66 0.70
N LEU A 54 -5.77 -8.77 0.97
CA LEU A 54 -6.06 -7.43 1.44
C LEU A 54 -6.66 -6.59 0.30
N GLN A 55 -7.77 -5.94 0.62
CA GLN A 55 -8.36 -4.93 -0.25
C GLN A 55 -7.60 -3.62 -0.11
N GLY A 56 -7.46 -2.91 -1.22
CA GLY A 56 -6.79 -1.61 -1.27
C GLY A 56 -7.01 -0.93 -2.61
N ALA A 57 -6.59 0.33 -2.71
CA ALA A 57 -6.57 1.07 -3.96
C ALA A 57 -5.13 1.09 -4.51
N ALA A 58 -5.00 0.90 -5.82
CA ALA A 58 -3.73 0.96 -6.52
C ALA A 58 -3.94 1.51 -7.93
N VAL A 59 -2.90 2.13 -8.49
CA VAL A 59 -2.93 2.60 -9.88
C VAL A 59 -2.81 1.39 -10.81
N THR A 60 -3.79 1.21 -11.70
CA THR A 60 -3.85 0.10 -12.64
C THR A 60 -3.41 0.47 -14.05
N SER A 61 -3.53 1.73 -14.42
CA SER A 61 -3.09 2.27 -15.71
C SER A 61 -2.69 3.73 -15.57
N ILE A 62 -1.81 4.17 -16.48
CA ILE A 62 -1.42 5.57 -16.62
C ILE A 62 -1.55 5.98 -18.08
N GLN A 63 -1.82 7.26 -18.31
CA GLN A 63 -1.75 7.87 -19.63
C GLN A 63 -0.88 9.12 -19.50
N VAL A 64 0.15 9.21 -20.34
CA VAL A 64 1.05 10.35 -20.38
C VAL A 64 0.90 11.03 -21.74
N ASP A 65 0.68 12.34 -21.74
CA ASP A 65 0.45 13.09 -22.96
C ASP A 65 1.72 13.13 -23.82
N GLY A 66 1.57 12.85 -25.12
CA GLY A 66 2.69 12.82 -26.07
C GLY A 66 3.57 11.56 -26.00
N VAL A 67 3.27 10.61 -25.11
CA VAL A 67 3.98 9.33 -24.96
C VAL A 67 3.18 8.20 -25.58
N VAL A 68 3.83 7.40 -26.43
CA VAL A 68 3.20 6.28 -27.13
C VAL A 68 3.53 4.93 -26.48
N HIS A 69 4.68 4.81 -25.83
CA HIS A 69 5.14 3.56 -25.21
C HIS A 69 6.00 3.83 -23.96
N GLU A 70 6.15 2.82 -23.11
CA GLU A 70 6.80 2.88 -21.81
C GLU A 70 8.33 3.12 -21.85
N PHE A 71 8.96 2.87 -23.00
CA PHE A 71 10.42 3.02 -23.18
C PHE A 71 10.85 4.40 -23.73
N SER A 72 9.95 5.38 -23.78
CA SER A 72 10.28 6.73 -24.28
C SER A 72 10.75 7.65 -23.16
N SER A 73 11.52 8.67 -23.51
CA SER A 73 11.78 9.84 -22.67
C SER A 73 10.76 10.94 -22.94
N ILE A 74 10.59 11.85 -21.97
CA ILE A 74 9.74 13.03 -22.09
C ILE A 74 10.66 14.27 -22.10
N PRO A 75 10.62 15.13 -23.14
CA PRO A 75 11.43 16.34 -23.16
C PRO A 75 11.17 17.24 -21.93
N GLY A 76 12.24 17.65 -21.26
CA GLY A 76 12.16 18.49 -20.04
C GLY A 76 11.79 17.73 -18.77
N VAL A 77 11.79 16.38 -18.80
CA VAL A 77 11.66 15.53 -17.62
C VAL A 77 12.94 14.71 -17.48
N ARG A 78 13.47 14.64 -16.26
CA ARG A 78 14.73 13.96 -15.98
C ARG A 78 14.62 12.43 -16.02
N GLU A 79 13.52 11.89 -15.51
CA GLU A 79 13.21 10.47 -15.48
C GLU A 79 12.56 10.01 -16.80
N ASP A 80 12.81 8.75 -17.19
CA ASP A 80 12.10 8.16 -18.33
C ASP A 80 10.70 7.65 -17.93
N VAL A 81 9.88 7.25 -18.91
CA VAL A 81 8.51 6.79 -18.62
C VAL A 81 8.50 5.51 -17.76
N THR A 82 9.51 4.66 -17.85
CA THR A 82 9.60 3.44 -17.04
C THR A 82 9.85 3.78 -15.57
N ASP A 83 10.76 4.72 -15.29
CA ASP A 83 11.03 5.25 -13.96
C ASP A 83 9.76 5.88 -13.36
N ILE A 84 9.05 6.69 -14.15
CA ILE A 84 7.77 7.29 -13.73
C ILE A 84 6.74 6.21 -13.38
N ILE A 85 6.62 5.15 -14.19
CA ILE A 85 5.73 4.02 -13.89
C ILE A 85 6.11 3.35 -12.57
N LEU A 86 7.40 3.16 -12.29
CA LEU A 86 7.87 2.56 -11.04
C LEU A 86 7.59 3.46 -9.83
N ASN A 87 7.77 4.78 -9.97
CA ASN A 87 7.43 5.74 -8.93
C ASN A 87 5.93 5.73 -8.64
N ILE A 88 5.09 5.70 -9.68
CA ILE A 88 3.63 5.62 -9.55
C ILE A 88 3.18 4.32 -8.85
N LYS A 89 3.86 3.19 -9.08
CA LYS A 89 3.58 1.94 -8.34
C LYS A 89 3.85 2.05 -6.84
N SER A 90 4.69 3.00 -6.42
CA SER A 90 4.98 3.26 -5.00
C SER A 90 3.97 4.22 -4.34
N LEU A 91 2.99 4.71 -5.09
CA LEU A 91 1.94 5.61 -4.59
C LEU A 91 1.01 4.86 -3.63
N GLY A 92 0.85 5.39 -2.42
CA GLY A 92 -0.11 4.92 -1.44
C GLY A 92 -1.42 5.68 -1.60
N LEU A 93 -2.50 4.97 -1.94
CA LEU A 93 -3.83 5.56 -2.12
C LEU A 93 -4.82 4.98 -1.12
N ARG A 94 -5.66 5.86 -0.56
CA ARG A 94 -6.91 5.47 0.11
C ARG A 94 -8.07 5.97 -0.75
N MET A 95 -9.04 5.10 -1.01
CA MET A 95 -10.22 5.43 -1.81
C MET A 95 -11.48 5.08 -1.02
N ASN A 96 -12.36 6.07 -0.84
CA ASN A 96 -13.61 5.94 -0.08
C ASN A 96 -14.83 5.64 -0.98
N SER A 97 -14.60 5.41 -2.27
CA SER A 97 -15.61 5.08 -3.27
C SER A 97 -15.37 3.71 -3.90
N GLU A 98 -16.43 3.10 -4.42
CA GLU A 98 -16.31 1.87 -5.21
C GLU A 98 -15.95 2.15 -6.68
N GLY A 99 -15.33 1.17 -7.33
CA GLY A 99 -15.01 1.21 -8.77
C GLY A 99 -13.73 1.96 -9.11
N THR A 100 -13.53 2.19 -10.41
CA THR A 100 -12.34 2.86 -10.96
C THR A 100 -12.55 4.36 -11.04
N LYS A 101 -11.55 5.13 -10.64
CA LYS A 101 -11.52 6.60 -10.78
C LYS A 101 -10.27 7.06 -11.49
N ARG A 102 -10.41 8.15 -12.24
CA ARG A 102 -9.31 8.84 -12.92
C ARG A 102 -8.92 10.06 -12.10
N ILE A 103 -7.62 10.18 -11.85
CA ILE A 103 -6.97 11.35 -11.23
C ILE A 103 -5.99 11.96 -12.23
N THR A 104 -5.62 13.22 -12.04
CA THR A 104 -4.77 13.94 -12.98
C THR A 104 -3.66 14.67 -12.25
N LEU A 105 -2.46 14.62 -12.84
CA LEU A 105 -1.29 15.35 -12.38
C LEU A 105 -0.92 16.34 -13.48
N THR A 106 -0.79 17.62 -13.14
CA THR A 106 -0.34 18.66 -14.06
C THR A 106 0.71 19.50 -13.35
N ALA A 107 1.92 19.52 -13.92
CA ALA A 107 3.05 20.27 -13.39
C ALA A 107 3.67 21.13 -14.50
N LYS A 108 4.20 22.29 -14.12
CA LYS A 108 4.86 23.25 -15.02
C LYS A 108 5.97 23.97 -14.27
N GLY A 109 7.07 24.24 -14.97
CA GLY A 109 8.25 24.91 -14.41
C GLY A 109 9.23 23.92 -13.76
N ALA A 110 10.46 24.36 -13.57
CA ALA A 110 11.54 23.53 -13.05
C ALA A 110 11.29 23.13 -11.59
N GLY A 111 11.55 21.86 -11.26
CA GLY A 111 11.46 21.34 -9.90
C GLY A 111 10.90 19.91 -9.80
N GLU A 112 10.84 19.41 -8.56
CA GLU A 112 10.28 18.09 -8.26
C GLU A 112 8.75 18.11 -8.32
N VAL A 113 8.20 17.11 -8.99
CA VAL A 113 6.77 16.83 -9.07
C VAL A 113 6.47 15.72 -8.09
N THR A 114 5.77 16.06 -7.01
CA THR A 114 5.43 15.12 -5.93
C THR A 114 4.00 14.61 -6.04
N ALA A 115 3.73 13.48 -5.40
CA ALA A 115 2.41 12.87 -5.33
C ALA A 115 1.35 13.78 -4.69
N GLY A 116 1.75 14.71 -3.82
CA GLY A 116 0.87 15.72 -3.25
C GLY A 116 0.32 16.73 -4.26
N GLN A 117 0.90 16.82 -5.47
CA GLN A 117 0.42 17.69 -6.55
C GLN A 117 -0.68 17.04 -7.41
N ILE A 118 -1.05 15.78 -7.13
CA ILE A 118 -2.08 15.07 -7.87
C ILE A 118 -3.47 15.60 -7.49
N ASP A 119 -4.27 15.97 -8.49
CA ASP A 119 -5.68 16.29 -8.30
C ASP A 119 -6.48 15.00 -8.08
N THR A 120 -6.87 14.78 -6.82
CA THR A 120 -7.49 13.54 -6.32
C THR A 120 -8.99 13.65 -6.09
N GLY A 121 -9.58 14.84 -6.27
CA GLY A 121 -10.99 15.09 -5.95
C GLY A 121 -11.29 14.87 -4.46
N HIS A 122 -12.48 14.34 -4.15
CA HIS A 122 -12.95 14.16 -2.76
C HIS A 122 -12.86 12.73 -2.23
N ASP A 123 -12.79 11.74 -3.12
CA ASP A 123 -12.91 10.33 -2.74
C ASP A 123 -11.58 9.59 -2.65
N ILE A 124 -10.48 10.24 -3.06
CA ILE A 124 -9.12 9.67 -3.07
C ILE A 124 -8.23 10.54 -2.19
N GLU A 125 -7.42 9.89 -1.36
CA GLU A 125 -6.43 10.51 -0.50
C GLU A 125 -5.06 9.90 -0.81
N VAL A 126 -4.05 10.76 -1.03
CA VAL A 126 -2.65 10.36 -1.19
C VAL A 126 -2.03 10.19 0.18
N MET A 127 -1.61 8.96 0.51
CA MET A 127 -1.08 8.59 1.83
C MET A 127 0.41 8.95 2.00
N ASN A 128 1.13 9.18 0.89
CA ASN A 128 2.54 9.55 0.87
C ASN A 128 2.78 10.77 -0.06
N PRO A 129 2.32 11.98 0.33
CA PRO A 129 2.36 13.16 -0.53
C PRO A 129 3.77 13.60 -0.94
N ASP A 130 4.79 13.26 -0.15
CA ASP A 130 6.19 13.61 -0.41
C ASP A 130 6.88 12.70 -1.45
N LEU A 131 6.18 11.67 -1.96
CA LEU A 131 6.73 10.78 -2.99
C LEU A 131 7.01 11.59 -4.27
N VAL A 132 8.27 11.66 -4.68
CA VAL A 132 8.66 12.26 -5.96
C VAL A 132 8.26 11.32 -7.10
N ILE A 133 7.51 11.84 -8.07
CA ILE A 133 7.08 11.13 -9.27
C ILE A 133 8.08 11.35 -10.40
N CYS A 134 8.45 12.60 -10.64
CA CYS A 134 9.48 13.01 -11.59
C CYS A 134 10.03 14.41 -11.28
N THR A 135 11.04 14.83 -12.01
CA THR A 135 11.70 16.13 -11.92
C THR A 135 11.64 16.83 -13.27
N LEU A 136 11.16 18.08 -13.29
CA LEU A 136 11.11 18.93 -14.48
C LEU A 136 12.33 19.86 -14.54
N ASP A 137 12.88 20.03 -15.75
CA ASP A 137 13.97 20.96 -16.05
C ASP A 137 13.48 22.38 -16.44
#